data_AF-A0A1V4JG73-F1
#
_entry.id   AF-A0A1V4JG73-F1
#
_cell.length_a   1.000
_cell.length_b   1.000
_cell.length_c   1.000
_cell.angle_alpha   90.00
_cell.angle_beta   90.00
_cell.angle_gamma   90.00
#
_symmetry.space_group_name_H-M   'P 1'
#
loop_
_entity.id
_entity.type
_entity.pdbx_description
1 polymer ?
#
loop_
_entity_poly.entity_id
_entity_poly.type
_entity_poly.pdbx_seq_one_letter_code
_entity_poly.pdbx_strand_id
1 'polypeptide(L)'
;MYVAALSYLSKLTGNPNPLEDPITCCMVIALKRRAGILRDKYLPITIEVLRSLLGALESVCITPYECMLFRAIFTVAFFGALRIGEMVAKHRDVVQPELLYLSDLQLMERRVVLFLRNSPVGQERHVISLGLSGEPWVCPVLALRSYLRVRSQLEGPLFVHSDNRTVTKREFLRVLRWALQLLGLSPEQYGVHSFWLGTAVTTARCGYPGEDVTRLARWPCVIPERS
;
A
#
# COMPACT_ATOMS: atom_id res chain seq x y z
N MET A 1 15.04 10.44 -23.52
CA MET A 1 15.38 10.22 -24.94
C MET A 1 16.18 8.93 -25.15
N TYR A 2 17.34 8.74 -24.49
CA TYR A 2 18.21 7.56 -24.67
C TYR A 2 17.59 6.18 -24.34
N VAL A 3 16.75 6.09 -23.31
CA VAL A 3 16.11 4.82 -22.90
C VAL A 3 15.15 4.26 -23.97
N ALA A 4 14.39 5.15 -24.63
CA ALA A 4 13.49 4.74 -25.71
C ALA A 4 14.27 4.31 -26.97
N ALA A 5 15.42 4.94 -27.22
CA ALA A 5 16.31 4.57 -28.31
C ALA A 5 16.95 3.17 -28.10
N LEU A 6 17.33 2.81 -26.88
CA LEU A 6 17.84 1.47 -26.55
C LEU A 6 16.77 0.38 -26.77
N SER A 7 15.53 0.63 -26.35
CA SER A 7 14.38 -0.25 -26.64
C SER A 7 14.17 -0.44 -28.14
N TYR A 8 14.24 0.66 -28.89
CA TYR A 8 14.05 0.67 -30.34
C TYR A 8 15.19 -0.05 -31.10
N LEU A 9 16.45 0.19 -30.71
CA LEU A 9 17.62 -0.47 -31.27
C LEU A 9 17.66 -1.98 -30.96
N SER A 10 17.22 -2.38 -29.76
CA SER A 10 17.10 -3.79 -29.40
C SER A 10 16.08 -4.50 -30.28
N LYS A 11 14.93 -3.85 -30.55
CA LYS A 11 13.90 -4.36 -31.47
C LYS A 11 14.41 -4.48 -32.91
N LEU A 12 15.19 -3.50 -33.39
CA LEU A 12 15.78 -3.53 -34.73
C LEU A 12 16.85 -4.62 -34.90
N THR A 13 17.53 -5.02 -33.82
CA THR A 13 18.62 -6.01 -33.85
C THR A 13 18.16 -7.42 -33.46
N GLY A 14 16.87 -7.62 -33.16
CA GLY A 14 16.32 -8.91 -32.74
C GLY A 14 16.76 -9.38 -31.35
N ASN A 15 17.40 -8.50 -30.57
CA ASN A 15 17.89 -8.79 -29.22
C ASN A 15 16.81 -8.54 -28.17
N PRO A 16 16.77 -9.32 -27.07
CA PRO A 16 15.82 -9.11 -25.98
C PRO A 16 15.99 -7.72 -25.38
N ASN A 17 14.86 -7.02 -25.22
CA ASN A 17 14.87 -5.64 -24.76
C ASN A 17 15.34 -5.57 -23.30
N PRO A 18 16.45 -4.87 -23.00
CA PRO A 18 16.97 -4.79 -21.64
C PRO A 18 15.99 -4.10 -20.68
N LEU A 19 15.00 -3.36 -21.17
CA LEU A 19 14.00 -2.68 -20.32
C LEU A 19 12.80 -3.55 -19.94
N GLU A 20 12.70 -4.75 -20.51
CA GLU A 20 11.71 -5.76 -20.12
C GLU A 20 12.22 -6.60 -18.93
N ASP A 21 13.53 -6.58 -18.66
CA ASP A 21 14.10 -7.15 -17.45
C ASP A 21 13.67 -6.34 -16.21
N PRO A 22 13.03 -6.97 -15.20
CA PRO A 22 12.52 -6.28 -14.02
C PRO A 22 13.60 -5.50 -13.26
N ILE A 23 14.82 -6.04 -13.19
CA ILE A 23 15.93 -5.44 -12.46
C ILE A 23 16.39 -4.17 -13.19
N THR A 24 16.56 -4.24 -14.50
CA THR A 24 16.96 -3.12 -15.35
C THR A 24 15.88 -2.05 -15.40
N CYS A 25 14.59 -2.42 -15.41
CA CYS A 25 13.48 -1.49 -15.28
C CYS A 25 13.54 -0.74 -13.94
N CYS A 26 13.73 -1.45 -12.82
CA CYS A 26 13.93 -0.85 -11.50
C CYS A 26 15.17 0.06 -11.46
N MET A 27 16.29 -0.35 -12.05
CA MET A 27 17.52 0.46 -12.14
C MET A 27 17.30 1.72 -12.97
N VAL A 28 16.60 1.63 -14.10
CA VAL A 28 16.28 2.77 -14.96
C VAL A 28 15.31 3.73 -14.28
N ILE A 29 14.34 3.23 -13.52
CA ILE A 29 13.47 4.03 -12.66
C ILE A 29 14.32 4.73 -11.57
N ALA A 30 15.23 4.01 -10.91
CA ALA A 30 16.14 4.56 -9.89
C ALA A 30 17.10 5.62 -10.47
N LEU A 31 17.61 5.42 -11.68
CA LEU A 31 18.47 6.38 -12.38
C LEU A 31 17.67 7.61 -12.83
N LYS A 32 16.45 7.42 -13.37
CA LYS A 32 15.54 8.53 -13.70
C LYS A 32 15.14 9.33 -12.45
N ARG A 33 15.04 8.69 -11.29
CA ARG A 33 14.85 9.34 -9.98
C ARG A 33 16.09 10.17 -9.59
N ARG A 34 17.29 9.58 -9.67
CA ARG A 34 18.56 10.25 -9.33
C ARG A 34 18.86 11.44 -10.26
N ALA A 35 18.44 11.33 -11.52
CA ALA A 35 18.55 12.40 -12.51
C ALA A 35 17.40 13.45 -12.44
N GLY A 36 16.46 13.32 -11.50
CA GLY A 36 15.34 14.26 -11.32
C GLY A 36 14.28 14.24 -12.43
N ILE A 37 14.31 13.23 -13.31
CA ILE A 37 13.41 13.07 -14.47
C ILE A 37 12.06 12.48 -14.03
N LEU A 38 12.08 11.54 -13.09
CA LEU A 38 10.90 11.10 -12.35
C LEU A 38 10.88 11.84 -11.00
N ARG A 39 10.11 12.92 -10.92
CA ARG A 39 9.82 13.56 -9.64
C ARG A 39 8.76 12.72 -8.93
N ASP A 40 9.19 11.72 -8.17
CA ASP A 40 8.29 11.10 -7.20
C ASP A 40 7.88 12.21 -6.21
N LYS A 41 6.64 12.67 -6.32
CA LYS A 41 6.07 13.70 -5.43
C LYS A 41 6.10 13.25 -3.96
N TYR A 42 6.20 11.94 -3.72
CA TYR A 42 6.07 11.35 -2.40
C TYR A 42 7.26 10.44 -2.04
N LEU A 43 7.75 10.58 -0.80
CA LEU A 43 8.74 9.71 -0.17
C LEU A 43 8.09 8.41 0.32
N PRO A 44 8.84 7.28 0.35
CA PRO A 44 8.35 6.04 0.93
C PRO A 44 8.19 6.18 2.45
N ILE A 45 7.09 5.66 3.00
CA ILE A 45 6.99 5.39 4.44
C ILE A 45 7.77 4.10 4.67
N THR A 46 8.96 4.17 5.26
CA THR A 46 9.71 2.96 5.62
C THR A 46 9.12 2.30 6.86
N ILE A 47 9.59 1.10 7.22
CA ILE A 47 9.14 0.43 8.44
C ILE A 47 9.43 1.27 9.70
N GLU A 48 10.52 2.03 9.70
CA GLU A 48 10.88 2.94 10.79
C GLU A 48 9.92 4.12 10.86
N VAL A 49 9.58 4.73 9.71
CA VAL A 49 8.58 5.80 9.65
C VAL A 49 7.21 5.27 10.08
N LEU A 50 6.83 4.06 9.64
CA LEU A 50 5.59 3.42 10.07
C LEU A 50 5.56 3.26 11.60
N ARG A 51 6.64 2.76 12.22
CA ARG A 51 6.73 2.61 13.68
C ARG A 51 6.50 3.94 14.39
N SER A 52 7.15 5.00 13.92
CA SER A 52 6.98 6.36 14.46
C SER A 52 5.55 6.87 14.26
N LEU A 53 4.95 6.66 13.10
CA LEU A 53 3.55 7.03 12.82
C LEU A 53 2.60 6.33 13.79
N LEU A 54 2.78 5.03 14.04
CA LEU A 54 1.94 4.28 14.98
C LEU A 54 2.09 4.76 16.42
N GLY A 55 3.28 5.21 16.82
CA GLY A 55 3.50 5.85 18.12
C GLY A 55 2.83 7.21 18.23
N ALA A 56 2.84 8.01 17.15
CA ALA A 56 2.19 9.32 17.11
C ALA A 56 0.66 9.25 17.17
N LEU A 57 0.04 8.12 16.79
CA LEU A 57 -1.43 7.99 16.78
C LEU A 57 -2.07 8.29 18.14
N GLU A 58 -1.41 7.94 19.25
CA GLU A 58 -1.92 8.21 20.60
C GLU A 58 -2.05 9.71 20.91
N SER A 59 -1.27 10.57 20.23
CA SER A 59 -1.36 12.02 20.35
C SER A 59 -2.27 12.67 19.30
N VAL A 60 -2.59 11.96 18.21
CA VAL A 60 -3.36 12.50 17.07
C VAL A 60 -4.83 12.12 17.16
N CYS A 61 -5.11 10.88 17.55
CA CYS A 61 -6.46 10.34 17.62
C CYS A 61 -7.13 10.77 18.93
N ILE A 62 -8.43 11.03 18.86
CA ILE A 62 -9.21 11.54 20.00
C ILE A 62 -9.64 10.40 20.91
N THR A 63 -9.91 9.23 20.33
CA THR A 63 -10.47 8.08 21.06
C THR A 63 -9.61 6.82 20.89
N PRO A 64 -9.64 5.89 21.87
CA PRO A 64 -8.97 4.60 21.73
C PRO A 64 -9.44 3.81 20.51
N TYR A 65 -10.72 3.94 20.15
CA TYR A 65 -11.28 3.35 18.94
C TYR A 65 -10.56 3.87 17.69
N GLU A 66 -10.42 5.20 17.58
CA GLU A 66 -9.77 5.85 16.45
C GLU A 66 -8.28 5.44 16.35
N CYS A 67 -7.58 5.32 17.49
CA CYS A 67 -6.21 4.78 17.52
C CYS A 67 -6.14 3.37 16.92
N MET A 68 -7.02 2.46 17.34
CA MET A 68 -7.05 1.08 16.83
C MET A 68 -7.41 1.02 15.35
N LEU A 69 -8.38 1.83 14.92
CA LEU A 69 -8.78 1.97 13.52
C LEU A 69 -7.60 2.41 12.65
N PHE A 70 -6.97 3.54 12.96
CA PHE A 70 -5.88 4.07 12.13
C PHE A 70 -4.60 3.22 12.20
N ARG A 71 -4.36 2.54 13.32
CA ARG A 71 -3.30 1.55 13.42
C ARG A 71 -3.54 0.37 12.49
N ALA A 72 -4.76 -0.17 12.45
CA ALA A 72 -5.12 -1.23 11.52
C ALA A 72 -4.99 -0.76 10.08
N ILE A 73 -5.50 0.43 9.75
CA ILE A 73 -5.40 1.04 8.42
C ILE A 73 -3.92 1.18 8.00
N PHE A 74 -3.06 1.81 8.81
CA PHE A 74 -1.66 2.08 8.42
C PHE A 74 -0.83 0.81 8.26
N THR A 75 -1.00 -0.16 9.16
CA THR A 75 -0.32 -1.45 9.05
C THR A 75 -0.79 -2.23 7.83
N VAL A 76 -2.10 -2.29 7.58
CA VAL A 76 -2.66 -2.99 6.41
C VAL A 76 -2.27 -2.29 5.10
N ALA A 77 -2.24 -0.94 5.06
CA ALA A 77 -1.74 -0.18 3.92
C ALA A 77 -0.30 -0.57 3.57
N PHE A 78 0.57 -0.62 4.59
CA PHE A 78 1.99 -0.91 4.43
C PHE A 78 2.24 -2.38 4.09
N PHE A 79 1.70 -3.34 4.84
CA PHE A 79 2.00 -4.75 4.59
C PHE A 79 1.20 -5.34 3.41
N GLY A 80 0.03 -4.80 3.10
CA GLY A 80 -0.79 -5.23 1.97
C GLY A 80 -0.53 -4.49 0.66
N ALA A 81 0.36 -3.48 0.68
CA ALA A 81 0.56 -2.55 -0.42
C ALA A 81 -0.76 -2.04 -1.00
N LEU A 82 -1.77 -1.77 -0.16
CA LEU A 82 -3.12 -1.44 -0.64
C LEU A 82 -3.17 -0.09 -1.34
N ARG A 83 -3.93 -0.01 -2.44
CA ARG A 83 -4.25 1.23 -3.12
C ARG A 83 -5.32 1.97 -2.32
N ILE A 84 -5.36 3.30 -2.41
CA ILE A 84 -6.28 4.10 -1.61
C ILE A 84 -7.76 3.69 -1.77
N GLY A 85 -8.19 3.38 -2.99
CA GLY A 85 -9.56 3.01 -3.30
C GLY A 85 -9.96 1.64 -2.78
N GLU A 86 -8.98 0.78 -2.47
CA GLU A 86 -9.21 -0.53 -1.88
C GLU A 86 -9.44 -0.41 -0.37
N MET A 87 -8.90 0.62 0.29
CA MET A 87 -8.98 0.76 1.75
C MET A 87 -10.04 1.72 2.26
N VAL A 88 -10.17 2.89 1.62
CA VAL A 88 -11.00 3.97 2.15
C VAL A 88 -11.84 4.57 1.03
N ALA A 89 -13.00 5.08 1.39
CA ALA A 89 -13.91 5.65 0.45
C ALA A 89 -13.37 6.98 -0.13
N LYS A 90 -13.49 7.16 -1.45
CA LYS A 90 -13.31 8.46 -2.11
C LYS A 90 -14.36 9.46 -1.61
N HIS A 91 -15.62 9.03 -1.56
CA HIS A 91 -16.78 9.82 -1.11
C HIS A 91 -17.72 8.95 -0.27
N ARG A 92 -18.46 9.57 0.66
CA ARG A 92 -19.30 8.86 1.65
C ARG A 92 -20.46 8.09 1.03
N ASP A 93 -21.00 8.58 -0.09
CA ASP A 93 -22.28 8.10 -0.66
C ASP A 93 -22.12 7.40 -2.02
N VAL A 94 -20.89 7.05 -2.40
CA VAL A 94 -20.61 6.43 -3.71
C VAL A 94 -20.19 4.98 -3.51
N VAL A 95 -20.96 4.06 -4.11
CA VAL A 95 -20.61 2.64 -4.21
C VAL A 95 -19.27 2.52 -4.92
N GLN A 96 -18.29 1.96 -4.23
CA GLN A 96 -16.94 1.79 -4.75
C GLN A 96 -16.66 0.30 -4.90
N PRO A 97 -16.64 -0.22 -6.14
CA PRO A 97 -16.50 -1.65 -6.38
C PRO A 97 -15.15 -2.22 -5.92
N GLU A 98 -14.14 -1.36 -5.80
CA GLU A 98 -12.79 -1.73 -5.36
C GLU A 98 -12.63 -1.76 -3.83
N LEU A 99 -13.55 -1.14 -3.08
CA LEU A 99 -13.43 -0.97 -1.64
C LEU A 99 -13.52 -2.33 -0.92
N LEU A 100 -12.67 -2.54 0.07
CA LEU A 100 -12.64 -3.77 0.86
C LEU A 100 -13.76 -3.79 1.91
N TYR A 101 -14.54 -4.87 1.90
CA TYR A 101 -15.62 -5.10 2.86
C TYR A 101 -15.20 -6.07 3.95
N LEU A 102 -15.98 -6.14 5.03
CA LEU A 102 -15.78 -7.12 6.09
C LEU A 102 -15.90 -8.55 5.56
N SER A 103 -16.88 -8.82 4.68
CA SER A 103 -17.03 -10.10 3.99
C SER A 103 -15.83 -10.52 3.13
N ASP A 104 -14.95 -9.58 2.78
CA ASP A 104 -13.73 -9.84 2.02
C ASP A 104 -12.52 -10.17 2.93
N LEU A 105 -12.72 -10.21 4.25
CA LEU A 105 -11.67 -10.51 5.23
C LEU A 105 -11.88 -11.90 5.81
N GLN A 106 -10.83 -12.72 5.76
CA GLN A 106 -10.75 -13.99 6.47
C GLN A 106 -9.64 -13.95 7.52
N LEU A 107 -10.04 -13.97 8.79
CA LEU A 107 -9.13 -14.01 9.93
C LEU A 107 -8.74 -15.46 10.22
N MET A 108 -7.45 -15.76 10.18
CA MET A 108 -6.88 -17.04 10.60
C MET A 108 -6.00 -16.86 11.84
N GLU A 109 -5.48 -17.95 12.40
CA GLU A 109 -4.69 -17.92 13.64
C GLU A 109 -3.35 -17.16 13.50
N ARG A 110 -2.69 -17.27 12.34
CA ARG A 110 -1.36 -16.67 12.10
C ARG A 110 -1.32 -15.72 10.90
N ARG A 111 -2.45 -15.53 10.22
CA ARG A 111 -2.53 -14.68 9.04
C ARG A 111 -3.92 -14.07 8.89
N VAL A 112 -4.00 -12.99 8.13
CA VAL A 112 -5.25 -12.45 7.60
C VAL A 112 -5.19 -12.55 6.09
N VAL A 113 -6.29 -12.99 5.48
CA VAL A 113 -6.45 -13.02 4.02
C VAL A 113 -7.48 -11.97 3.63
N LEU A 114 -7.13 -11.11 2.67
CA LEU A 114 -7.99 -10.09 2.10
C LEU A 114 -8.25 -10.41 0.64
N PHE A 115 -9.52 -10.46 0.24
CA PHE A 115 -9.96 -10.74 -1.12
C PHE A 115 -10.31 -9.45 -1.84
N LEU A 116 -9.45 -8.98 -2.75
CA LEU A 116 -9.74 -7.78 -3.53
C LEU A 116 -10.71 -8.10 -4.67
N ARG A 117 -11.76 -7.28 -4.80
CA ARG A 117 -12.84 -7.50 -5.77
C ARG A 117 -12.46 -7.16 -7.22
N ASN A 118 -11.51 -6.25 -7.43
CA ASN A 118 -11.03 -5.86 -8.76
C ASN A 118 -9.50 -5.83 -8.81
N SER A 119 -8.92 -6.67 -9.65
CA SER A 119 -7.61 -6.41 -10.26
C SER A 119 -7.86 -6.10 -11.74
N PRO A 120 -7.32 -5.01 -12.32
CA PRO A 120 -7.42 -4.73 -13.75
C PRO A 120 -6.71 -5.77 -14.65
N VAL A 121 -6.24 -6.88 -14.09
CA VAL A 121 -5.57 -7.98 -14.77
C VAL A 121 -6.19 -9.29 -14.26
N GLY A 122 -7.18 -9.82 -14.99
CA GLY A 122 -7.73 -11.17 -14.81
C GLY A 122 -9.00 -11.29 -13.97
N GLN A 123 -9.84 -12.29 -14.32
CA GLN A 123 -11.10 -12.66 -13.64
C GLN A 123 -10.91 -13.27 -12.24
N GLU A 124 -9.67 -13.44 -11.76
CA GLU A 124 -9.38 -13.91 -10.40
C GLU A 124 -9.32 -12.75 -9.39
N ARG A 125 -10.03 -12.90 -8.26
CA ARG A 125 -9.92 -11.99 -7.12
C ARG A 125 -8.48 -11.98 -6.62
N HIS A 126 -7.82 -10.84 -6.64
CA HIS A 126 -6.45 -10.73 -6.14
C HIS A 126 -6.45 -10.92 -4.62
N VAL A 127 -5.62 -11.83 -4.12
CA VAL A 127 -5.58 -12.20 -2.70
C VAL A 127 -4.33 -11.63 -2.05
N ILE A 128 -4.53 -10.91 -0.94
CA ILE A 128 -3.43 -10.41 -0.10
C ILE A 128 -3.41 -11.23 1.19
N SER A 129 -2.26 -11.85 1.47
CA SER A 129 -2.03 -12.56 2.72
C SER A 129 -1.10 -11.76 3.62
N LEU A 130 -1.61 -11.34 4.78
CA LEU A 130 -0.88 -10.63 5.81
C LEU A 130 -0.45 -11.60 6.90
N GLY A 131 0.85 -11.76 7.10
CA GLY A 131 1.41 -12.62 8.14
C GLY A 131 1.59 -11.91 9.48
N LEU A 132 1.81 -12.69 10.53
CA LEU A 132 2.35 -12.18 11.79
C LEU A 132 3.70 -11.50 11.54
N SER A 133 3.92 -10.34 12.17
CA SER A 133 5.21 -9.68 12.22
C SER A 133 5.93 -10.14 13.48
N GLY A 134 7.26 -10.28 13.42
CA GLY A 134 8.10 -10.51 14.61
C GLY A 134 8.07 -9.32 15.59
N GLU A 135 7.61 -8.16 15.14
CA GLU A 135 7.40 -6.98 15.97
C GLU A 135 5.89 -6.76 16.17
N PRO A 136 5.35 -7.04 17.39
CA PRO A 136 3.91 -6.94 17.66
C PRO A 136 3.34 -5.55 17.40
N TRP A 137 4.15 -4.49 17.61
CA TRP A 137 3.70 -3.11 17.47
C TRP A 137 3.31 -2.75 16.03
N VAL A 138 4.05 -3.23 15.04
CA VAL A 138 3.74 -2.99 13.61
C VAL A 138 2.93 -4.13 12.99
N CYS A 139 2.53 -5.15 13.75
CA CYS A 139 1.93 -6.35 13.20
C CYS A 139 0.51 -6.08 12.63
N PRO A 140 0.28 -6.31 11.32
CA PRO A 140 -1.02 -6.06 10.71
C PRO A 140 -2.10 -7.02 11.22
N VAL A 141 -1.75 -8.29 11.52
CA VAL A 141 -2.67 -9.28 12.06
C VAL A 141 -3.15 -8.89 13.46
N LEU A 142 -2.24 -8.46 14.34
CA LEU A 142 -2.61 -8.02 15.68
C LEU A 142 -3.41 -6.72 15.65
N ALA A 143 -3.01 -5.75 14.81
CA ALA A 143 -3.74 -4.50 14.64
C ALA A 143 -5.17 -4.73 14.15
N LEU A 144 -5.37 -5.58 13.14
CA LEU A 144 -6.70 -5.95 12.65
C LEU A 144 -7.52 -6.68 13.70
N ARG A 145 -6.92 -7.62 14.45
CA ARG A 145 -7.64 -8.31 15.54
C ARG A 145 -8.14 -7.35 16.61
N SER A 146 -7.28 -6.45 17.07
CA SER A 146 -7.66 -5.45 18.08
C SER A 146 -8.77 -4.55 17.56
N TYR A 147 -8.68 -4.09 16.31
CA TYR A 147 -9.73 -3.29 15.69
C TYR A 147 -11.05 -4.06 15.53
N LEU A 148 -11.03 -5.29 14.99
CA LEU A 148 -12.23 -6.10 14.75
C LEU A 148 -12.97 -6.48 16.04
N ARG A 149 -12.29 -6.53 17.19
CA ARG A 149 -12.91 -6.75 18.50
C ARG A 149 -13.80 -5.59 18.96
N VAL A 150 -13.48 -4.36 18.56
CA VAL A 150 -14.22 -3.15 18.96
C VAL A 150 -15.08 -2.58 17.85
N ARG A 151 -14.78 -2.92 16.59
CA ARG A 151 -15.60 -2.58 15.43
C ARG A 151 -16.99 -3.21 15.56
N SER A 152 -18.00 -2.48 15.14
CA SER A 152 -19.35 -3.01 14.92
C SER A 152 -19.30 -4.26 14.04
N GLN A 153 -20.14 -5.25 14.34
CA GLN A 153 -20.24 -6.49 13.55
C GLN A 153 -21.15 -6.33 12.31
N LEU A 154 -21.65 -5.11 12.07
CA LEU A 154 -22.42 -4.81 10.87
C LEU A 154 -21.56 -5.01 9.61
N GLU A 155 -22.16 -5.64 8.61
CA GLU A 155 -21.55 -5.81 7.30
C GLU A 155 -21.42 -4.45 6.61
N GLY A 156 -20.35 -4.29 5.82
CA GLY A 156 -20.03 -3.04 5.15
C GLY A 156 -18.52 -2.90 4.94
N PRO A 157 -18.05 -1.69 4.63
CA PRO A 157 -16.64 -1.41 4.49
C PRO A 157 -15.83 -1.88 5.70
N LEU A 158 -14.62 -2.38 5.45
CA LEU A 158 -13.79 -2.93 6.52
C LEU A 158 -13.45 -1.85 7.55
N PHE A 159 -13.02 -0.68 7.08
CA PHE A 159 -12.60 0.43 7.92
C PHE A 159 -13.71 1.48 8.06
N VAL A 160 -14.35 1.47 9.22
CA VAL A 160 -15.41 2.38 9.63
C VAL A 160 -15.06 3.07 10.95
N HIS A 161 -15.59 4.28 11.12
CA HIS A 161 -15.61 5.01 12.40
C HIS A 161 -16.59 4.37 13.38
N SER A 162 -16.56 4.81 14.64
CA SER A 162 -17.44 4.27 15.70
C SER A 162 -18.93 4.50 15.44
N ASP A 163 -19.28 5.48 14.60
CA ASP A 163 -20.63 5.76 14.12
C ASP A 163 -21.01 4.95 12.85
N ASN A 164 -20.21 3.94 12.51
CA ASN A 164 -20.32 3.09 11.31
C ASN A 164 -20.13 3.81 9.97
N ARG A 165 -19.68 5.07 9.98
CA ARG A 165 -19.35 5.76 8.73
C ARG A 165 -18.02 5.28 8.17
N THR A 166 -17.98 5.01 6.87
CA THR A 166 -16.76 4.61 6.17
C THR A 166 -15.68 5.68 6.27
N VAL A 167 -14.45 5.27 6.55
CA VAL A 167 -13.31 6.17 6.53
C VAL A 167 -13.12 6.71 5.11
N THR A 168 -12.91 8.02 4.99
CA THR A 168 -12.67 8.67 3.70
C THR A 168 -11.19 8.93 3.45
N LYS A 169 -10.80 9.09 2.18
CA LYS A 169 -9.44 9.52 1.81
C LYS A 169 -9.01 10.83 2.50
N ARG A 170 -9.95 11.76 2.67
CA ARG A 170 -9.69 13.04 3.35
C ARG A 170 -9.34 12.83 4.81
N GLU A 171 -10.09 11.99 5.52
CA GLU A 171 -9.85 11.68 6.93
C GLU A 171 -8.53 10.91 7.11
N PHE A 172 -8.27 9.92 6.25
CA PHE A 172 -6.99 9.22 6.20
C PHE A 172 -5.81 10.18 6.09
N LEU A 173 -5.86 11.08 5.10
CA LEU A 173 -4.78 12.03 4.86
C LEU A 173 -4.67 13.04 6.00
N ARG A 174 -5.76 13.43 6.65
CA ARG A 174 -5.73 14.32 7.80
C ARG A 174 -4.94 13.70 8.96
N VAL A 175 -5.27 12.48 9.35
CA VAL A 175 -4.58 11.77 10.44
C VAL A 175 -3.11 11.52 10.08
N LEU A 176 -2.83 11.11 8.84
CA LEU A 176 -1.46 10.95 8.37
C LEU A 176 -0.65 12.25 8.48
N ARG A 177 -1.20 13.37 8.02
CA ARG A 177 -0.49 14.67 8.07
C ARG A 177 -0.23 15.13 9.49
N TRP A 178 -1.20 14.99 10.39
CA TRP A 178 -1.01 15.35 11.80
C TRP A 178 0.07 14.50 12.45
N ALA A 179 0.08 13.18 12.21
CA ALA A 179 1.13 12.31 12.69
C ALA A 179 2.51 12.70 12.13
N LEU A 180 2.61 13.01 10.83
CA LEU A 180 3.87 13.47 10.22
C LEU A 180 4.36 14.80 10.80
N GLN A 181 3.45 15.76 11.04
CA GLN A 181 3.79 17.04 11.65
C GLN A 181 4.35 16.88 13.06
N LEU A 182 3.75 16.02 13.89
CA LEU A 182 4.27 15.71 15.22
C LEU A 182 5.67 15.08 15.19
N LEU A 183 5.98 14.33 14.14
CA LEU A 183 7.28 13.72 13.92
C LEU A 183 8.31 14.67 13.27
N GLY A 184 7.93 15.93 13.00
CA GLY A 184 8.80 16.89 12.31
C GLY A 184 9.06 16.58 10.84
N LEU A 185 8.22 15.74 10.22
CA LEU A 185 8.32 15.37 8.80
C LEU A 185 7.43 16.26 7.94
N SER A 186 7.89 16.60 6.72
CA SER A 186 7.14 17.44 5.76
C SER A 186 5.96 16.68 5.16
N PRO A 187 4.69 16.97 5.53
CA PRO A 187 3.55 16.16 5.10
C PRO A 187 3.27 16.24 3.60
N GLU A 188 3.76 17.28 2.92
CA GLU A 188 3.63 17.50 1.47
C GLU A 188 4.37 16.43 0.67
N GLN A 189 5.40 15.83 1.28
CA GLN A 189 6.21 14.75 0.72
C GLN A 189 5.59 13.37 1.00
N TYR A 190 4.44 13.28 1.66
CA TYR A 190 3.81 11.99 1.95
C TYR A 190 2.36 11.96 1.51
N GLY A 191 1.93 10.77 1.13
CA GLY A 191 0.55 10.50 0.77
C GLY A 191 0.27 9.01 0.86
N VAL A 192 -0.86 8.60 0.29
CA VAL A 192 -1.24 7.18 0.32
C VAL A 192 -0.22 6.33 -0.44
N HIS A 193 0.27 6.86 -1.57
CA HIS A 193 1.28 6.17 -2.37
C HIS A 193 2.59 5.95 -1.62
N SER A 194 2.87 6.73 -0.57
CA SER A 194 4.04 6.52 0.30
C SER A 194 4.03 5.18 1.03
N PHE A 195 2.85 4.67 1.43
CA PHE A 195 2.75 3.34 2.06
C PHE A 195 3.14 2.26 1.07
N TRP A 196 2.62 2.35 -0.14
CA TRP A 196 2.90 1.43 -1.24
C TRP A 196 4.38 1.43 -1.64
N LEU A 197 4.97 2.62 -1.81
CA LEU A 197 6.42 2.78 -2.05
C LEU A 197 7.23 2.19 -0.89
N GLY A 198 6.74 2.40 0.34
CA GLY A 198 7.27 1.83 1.57
C GLY A 198 7.37 0.31 1.54
N THR A 199 6.28 -0.35 1.15
CA THR A 199 6.25 -1.81 0.98
C THR A 199 7.31 -2.26 -0.01
N ALA A 200 7.33 -1.67 -1.22
CA ALA A 200 8.23 -2.06 -2.29
C ALA A 200 9.72 -1.89 -1.90
N VAL A 201 10.06 -0.78 -1.24
CA VAL A 201 11.42 -0.55 -0.74
C VAL A 201 11.79 -1.56 0.34
N THR A 202 10.84 -1.88 1.22
CA THR A 202 11.08 -2.81 2.33
C THR A 202 11.27 -4.24 1.84
N THR A 203 10.42 -4.73 0.93
CA THR A 203 10.60 -6.07 0.34
C THR A 203 11.88 -6.18 -0.46
N ALA A 204 12.25 -5.15 -1.24
CA ALA A 204 13.54 -5.14 -1.93
C ALA A 204 14.72 -5.20 -0.96
N ARG A 205 14.67 -4.47 0.17
CA ARG A 205 15.70 -4.51 1.22
C ARG A 205 15.79 -5.85 1.94
N CYS A 206 14.67 -6.54 2.10
CA CYS A 206 14.61 -7.88 2.68
C CYS A 206 15.10 -8.98 1.70
N GLY A 207 15.55 -8.62 0.49
CA GLY A 207 16.13 -9.56 -0.46
C GLY A 207 15.11 -10.41 -1.23
N TYR A 208 13.85 -9.99 -1.28
CA TYR A 208 12.85 -10.69 -2.09
C TYR A 208 13.17 -10.58 -3.59
N PRO A 209 12.90 -11.61 -4.39
CA PRO A 209 13.03 -11.55 -5.84
C PRO A 209 12.25 -10.37 -6.43
N GLY A 210 12.77 -9.76 -7.49
CA GLY A 210 12.12 -8.61 -8.14
C GLY A 210 10.69 -8.91 -8.61
N GLU A 211 10.42 -10.15 -9.02
CA GLU A 211 9.09 -10.61 -9.42
C GLU A 211 8.10 -10.61 -8.25
N ASP A 212 8.52 -11.04 -7.06
CA ASP A 212 7.70 -10.98 -5.85
C ASP A 212 7.45 -9.54 -5.40
N VAL A 213 8.46 -8.67 -5.50
CA VAL A 213 8.30 -7.23 -5.22
C VAL A 213 7.27 -6.63 -6.18
N THR A 214 7.35 -6.97 -7.46
CA THR A 214 6.47 -6.48 -8.52
C THR A 214 5.03 -6.96 -8.32
N ARG A 215 4.87 -8.25 -8.00
CA ARG A 215 3.57 -8.89 -7.71
C ARG A 215 2.93 -8.31 -6.45
N LEU A 216 3.67 -8.18 -5.36
CA LEU A 216 3.18 -7.60 -4.10
C LEU A 216 2.82 -6.13 -4.26
N ALA A 217 3.68 -5.36 -4.94
CA ALA A 217 3.41 -3.98 -5.26
C ALA A 217 2.32 -3.82 -6.32
N ARG A 218 1.83 -4.89 -6.98
CA ARG A 218 0.85 -4.77 -8.06
C ARG A 218 1.24 -3.65 -9.05
N TRP A 219 2.54 -3.56 -9.35
CA TRP A 219 3.06 -2.64 -10.35
C TRP A 219 2.43 -3.06 -11.68
N PRO A 220 1.94 -2.15 -12.52
CA PRO A 220 1.44 -2.53 -13.84
C PRO A 220 2.58 -3.17 -14.62
N CYS A 221 2.62 -4.50 -14.61
CA CYS A 221 3.40 -5.30 -15.54
C CYS A 221 2.78 -5.10 -16.91
N VAL A 222 3.18 -4.05 -17.62
CA VAL A 222 3.14 -4.14 -19.08
C VAL A 222 4.38 -4.94 -19.45
N ILE A 223 4.28 -6.27 -19.33
CA ILE A 223 5.11 -7.16 -20.13
C ILE A 223 4.33 -7.24 -21.45
N PRO A 224 4.81 -6.63 -22.55
CA PRO A 224 4.15 -6.78 -23.82
C PRO A 224 4.13 -8.28 -24.15
N GLU A 225 2.94 -8.85 -24.30
CA GLU A 225 2.80 -10.22 -24.77
C GLU A 225 3.45 -10.32 -26.15
N ARG A 226 4.28 -11.36 -26.31
CA ARG A 226 4.94 -11.70 -27.55
C ARG A 226 3.87 -11.99 -28.62
N SER A 227 3.90 -11.21 -29.70
CA SER A 227 3.34 -11.57 -31.01
C SER A 227 4.35 -11.24 -32.09
#